data_AF-A0A383E2R6-F1
#
_entry.id   AF-A0A383E2R6-F1
#
_cell.length_a   1.000
_cell.length_b   1.000
_cell.length_c   1.000
_cell.angle_alpha   90.00
_cell.angle_beta   90.00
_cell.angle_gamma   90.00
#
_symmetry.space_group_name_H-M   'P 1'
#
loop_
_entity.id
_entity.type
_entity.pdbx_description
1 polymer ?
#
loop_
_entity_poly.entity_id
_entity_poly.type
_entity_poly.pdbx_seq_one_letter_code
_entity_poly.pdbx_strand_id
1 'polypeptide(L)'
;MVLASSNLGKLADFRLLFAGSGITIERPEDHGVSLDVEETGQTFLDNARLKARASVAATGLASLADDSGIIAYALGEEPGVISA
;
A
#
# COMPACT_ATOMS: atom_id res chain seq x y z
N MET A 1 -11.07 -2.48 7.58
CA MET A 1 -10.42 -1.53 6.64
C MET A 1 -9.36 -2.31 5.90
N VAL A 2 -9.23 -2.15 4.58
CA VAL A 2 -8.32 -2.97 3.77
C VAL A 2 -6.99 -2.27 3.57
N LEU A 3 -5.88 -2.94 3.88
CA LEU A 3 -4.55 -2.46 3.53
C LEU A 3 -4.18 -2.95 2.11
N ALA A 4 -4.13 -2.02 1.15
CA ALA A 4 -3.76 -2.31 -0.24
C ALA A 4 -2.24 -2.43 -0.40
N SER A 5 -1.66 -3.46 0.19
CA SER A 5 -0.23 -3.77 0.14
C SER A 5 -0.03 -5.29 0.09
N SER A 6 0.82 -5.75 -0.82
CA SER A 6 1.28 -7.15 -0.90
C SER A 6 2.40 -7.46 0.11
N ASN A 7 2.99 -6.43 0.74
CA ASN A 7 4.06 -6.59 1.73
C ASN A 7 3.50 -7.04 3.09
N LEU A 8 3.80 -8.29 3.47
CA LEU A 8 3.38 -8.89 4.75
C LEU A 8 4.00 -8.21 5.99
N GLY A 9 5.20 -7.63 5.86
CA GLY A 9 5.83 -6.84 6.93
C GLY A 9 5.01 -5.59 7.24
N LYS A 10 4.61 -4.85 6.20
CA LYS A 10 3.71 -3.68 6.37
C LYS A 10 2.40 -4.08 7.04
N LEU A 11 1.82 -5.22 6.66
CA LEU A 11 0.59 -5.68 7.32
C LEU A 11 0.77 -5.87 8.83
N ALA A 12 1.89 -6.45 9.26
CA ALA A 12 2.19 -6.61 10.68
C ALA A 12 2.38 -5.26 11.38
N ASP A 13 3.15 -4.35 10.78
CA ASP A 13 3.42 -3.02 11.32
C ASP A 13 2.13 -2.19 11.48
N PHE A 14 1.26 -2.20 10.46
CA PHE A 14 -0.01 -1.47 10.52
C PHE A 14 -0.99 -2.11 11.51
N ARG A 15 -1.04 -3.44 11.63
CA ARG A 15 -1.84 -4.09 12.67
C ARG A 15 -1.39 -3.69 14.07
N LEU A 16 -0.09 -3.57 14.28
CA LEU A 16 0.47 -3.08 15.54
C LEU A 16 0.12 -1.60 15.77
N LEU A 17 0.27 -0.76 14.75
CA LEU A 17 -0.01 0.68 14.83
C LEU A 17 -1.47 0.98 15.20
N PHE A 18 -2.41 0.18 14.68
CA PHE A 18 -3.84 0.33 14.94
C PHE A 18 -4.34 -0.53 16.11
N ALA A 19 -3.45 -1.23 16.84
CA ALA A 19 -3.84 -2.03 17.98
C ALA A 19 -4.52 -1.17 19.05
N GLY A 20 -5.71 -1.60 19.50
CA GLY A 20 -6.49 -0.88 20.51
C GLY A 20 -7.30 0.32 19.99
N SER A 21 -7.23 0.65 18.69
CA SER A 21 -8.01 1.76 18.12
C SER A 21 -9.45 1.38 17.73
N GLY A 22 -9.80 0.08 17.82
CA GLY A 22 -11.08 -0.46 17.32
C GLY A 22 -11.14 -0.62 15.79
N ILE A 23 -10.03 -0.37 15.07
CA ILE A 23 -9.95 -0.54 13.61
C ILE A 23 -9.20 -1.83 13.30
N THR A 24 -9.86 -2.74 12.57
CA THR A 24 -9.22 -3.97 12.07
C THR A 24 -8.58 -3.71 10.70
N ILE A 25 -7.31 -4.08 10.58
CA ILE A 25 -6.54 -4.06 9.34
C ILE A 25 -6.56 -5.46 8.69
N GLU A 26 -7.21 -5.52 7.53
CA GLU A 26 -7.44 -6.73 6.74
C GLU A 26 -6.72 -6.63 5.39
N ARG A 27 -6.54 -7.78 4.74
CA ARG A 27 -5.97 -7.83 3.40
C ARG A 27 -7.05 -7.94 2.32
N PRO A 28 -6.78 -7.52 1.08
CA PRO A 28 -7.69 -7.76 -0.04
C PRO A 28 -8.09 -9.23 -0.20
N GLU A 29 -7.14 -10.16 0.02
CA GLU A 29 -7.37 -11.60 -0.14
C GLU A 29 -8.33 -12.16 0.91
N ASP A 30 -8.42 -11.54 2.08
CA ASP A 30 -9.38 -11.92 3.13
C ASP A 30 -10.84 -11.67 2.65
N HIS A 31 -11.02 -10.88 1.58
CA HIS A 31 -12.29 -10.58 0.91
C HIS A 31 -12.40 -11.24 -0.47
N GLY A 32 -11.53 -12.20 -0.80
CA GLY A 32 -11.54 -12.90 -2.09
C GLY A 32 -11.05 -12.04 -3.26
N VAL A 33 -10.38 -10.92 -2.98
CA VAL A 33 -9.85 -10.01 -4.00
C VAL A 33 -8.33 -10.18 -4.12
N SER A 34 -7.85 -10.33 -5.35
CA SER A 34 -6.43 -10.20 -5.68
C SER A 34 -6.21 -8.83 -6.32
N LEU A 35 -5.34 -8.00 -5.72
CA LEU A 35 -4.98 -6.70 -6.28
C LEU A 35 -3.61 -6.79 -6.94
N ASP A 36 -3.61 -6.72 -8.27
CA ASP A 36 -2.42 -6.49 -9.07
C ASP A 36 -2.60 -5.12 -9.75
N VAL A 37 -1.95 -4.10 -9.18
CA VAL A 37 -2.11 -2.71 -9.58
C VAL A 37 -0.81 -2.24 -10.18
N GLU A 38 -0.84 -1.89 -11.47
CA GLU A 38 0.32 -1.36 -12.16
C GLU A 38 0.71 0.02 -11.58
N GLU A 39 1.94 0.13 -11.10
CA GLU A 39 2.51 1.32 -10.48
C GLU A 39 3.01 2.30 -11.56
N THR A 40 2.07 3.00 -12.19
CA THR A 40 2.33 3.96 -13.27
C THR A 40 2.54 5.39 -12.77
N GLY A 41 2.53 5.61 -11.45
CA GLY A 41 2.71 6.91 -10.84
C GLY A 41 4.15 7.41 -10.93
N GLN A 42 4.32 8.73 -10.97
CA GLN A 42 5.65 9.37 -10.97
C GLN A 42 6.16 9.68 -9.55
N THR A 43 5.31 9.48 -8.54
CA THR A 43 5.64 9.70 -7.13
C THR A 43 5.09 8.55 -6.28
N PHE A 44 5.70 8.32 -5.11
CA PHE A 44 5.18 7.35 -4.14
C PHE A 44 3.72 7.62 -3.76
N LEU A 45 3.35 8.89 -3.67
CA LEU A 45 1.99 9.30 -3.35
C LEU A 45 1.00 8.88 -4.45
N ASP A 46 1.39 8.96 -5.72
CA ASP A 46 0.53 8.56 -6.83
C ASP A 46 0.32 7.05 -6.85
N ASN A 47 1.38 6.26 -6.64
CA ASN A 47 1.28 4.80 -6.53
C ASN A 47 0.45 4.36 -5.32
N ALA A 48 0.66 4.97 -4.15
CA ALA A 48 -0.16 4.71 -2.97
C ALA A 48 -1.65 5.02 -3.26
N ARG A 49 -1.94 6.14 -3.92
CA ARG A 49 -3.32 6.48 -4.33
C ARG A 49 -3.91 5.47 -5.32
N LEU A 50 -3.14 5.01 -6.31
CA LEU A 50 -3.58 3.99 -7.27
C LEU A 50 -3.99 2.70 -6.55
N LYS A 51 -3.11 2.19 -5.66
CA LYS A 51 -3.36 1.00 -4.85
C LYS A 51 -4.60 1.13 -3.97
N ALA A 52 -4.74 2.23 -3.23
CA ALA A 52 -5.91 2.46 -2.38
C ALA A 52 -7.22 2.51 -3.18
N ARG A 53 -7.24 3.23 -4.31
CA ARG A 53 -8.43 3.34 -5.16
C ARG A 53 -8.82 2.00 -5.77
N ALA A 54 -7.86 1.22 -6.25
CA ALA A 54 -8.12 -0.12 -6.77
C ALA A 54 -8.72 -1.04 -5.69
N SER A 55 -8.20 -0.98 -4.47
CA SER A 55 -8.72 -1.74 -3.33
C SER A 55 -10.17 -1.35 -2.99
N VAL A 56 -10.48 -0.05 -2.93
CA VAL A 56 -11.86 0.43 -2.71
C VAL A 56 -12.78 -0.05 -3.82
N ALA A 57 -12.34 0.05 -5.09
CA ALA A 57 -13.16 -0.37 -6.23
C ALA A 57 -13.47 -1.87 -6.22
N ALA A 58 -12.52 -2.71 -5.80
CA ALA A 58 -12.68 -4.15 -5.79
C ALA A 58 -13.40 -4.69 -4.55
N THR A 59 -13.22 -4.06 -3.38
CA THR A 59 -13.77 -4.56 -2.11
C THR A 59 -15.02 -3.80 -1.63
N GLY A 60 -15.22 -2.56 -2.10
CA GLY A 60 -16.24 -1.64 -1.57
C GLY A 60 -15.95 -1.12 -0.16
N LEU A 61 -14.81 -1.48 0.44
CA LEU A 61 -14.41 -1.10 1.79
C LEU A 61 -13.46 0.10 1.77
N ALA A 62 -13.41 0.85 2.87
CA ALA A 62 -12.37 1.85 3.08
C ALA A 62 -10.98 1.19 2.99
N SER A 63 -10.06 1.84 2.27
CA SER A 63 -8.72 1.33 2.04
C SER A 63 -7.64 2.32 2.46
N LEU A 64 -6.54 1.76 2.95
CA LEU A 64 -5.27 2.45 3.18
C LEU A 64 -4.22 1.80 2.30
N ALA A 65 -3.32 2.59 1.74
CA ALA A 65 -2.21 2.09 0.95
C ALA A 65 -0.94 2.85 1.32
N ASP A 66 0.19 2.24 1.04
CA ASP A 66 1.50 2.81 1.28
C ASP A 66 2.41 2.44 0.10
N ASP A 67 3.28 3.37 -0.26
CA ASP A 67 4.32 3.16 -1.26
C ASP A 67 5.65 3.66 -0.72
N SER A 68 6.68 2.83 -0.83
CA SER A 68 7.97 3.10 -0.20
C SER A 68 9.10 2.73 -1.12
N GLY A 69 10.20 3.45 -1.00
CA GLY A 69 11.42 3.19 -1.73
C GLY A 69 12.61 3.88 -1.09
N ILE A 70 13.76 3.79 -1.76
CA ILE A 70 15.00 4.43 -1.38
C ILE A 70 15.25 5.60 -2.33
N ILE A 71 15.49 6.77 -1.75
CA ILE A 71 16.01 7.93 -2.49
C ILE A 71 17.47 8.09 -2.07
N ALA A 72 18.41 7.87 -3.00
CA ALA A 72 19.82 8.11 -2.74
C ALA A 72 20.29 9.37 -3.46
N TYR A 73 20.50 10.46 -2.71
CA TYR A 73 20.99 11.72 -3.29
C TYR A 73 22.31 11.58 -4.05
N ALA A 74 23.20 10.70 -3.59
CA ALA A 74 24.48 10.43 -4.27
C ALA A 74 24.31 9.75 -5.64
N LEU A 75 23.15 9.16 -5.92
CA LEU A 75 22.79 8.52 -7.18
C LEU A 75 21.80 9.37 -7.99
N GLY A 76 21.67 10.67 -7.68
CA GLY A 76 20.69 11.52 -8.35
C GLY A 76 19.25 11.13 -8.02
N GLU A 77 18.99 10.76 -6.76
CA GLU A 77 17.68 10.38 -6.21
C GLU A 77 17.17 8.99 -6.62
N GLU A 78 17.94 8.25 -7.42
CA GLU A 78 17.63 6.86 -7.77
C GLU A 78 17.82 5.89 -6.58
N PRO A 79 17.12 4.73 -6.56
CA PRO A 79 16.11 4.29 -7.52
C PRO A 79 14.74 4.99 -7.38
N GLY A 80 14.47 5.67 -6.27
CA GLY A 80 13.23 6.43 -6.08
C GLY A 80 11.99 5.54 -6.21
N VAL A 81 11.07 5.88 -7.11
CA VAL A 81 9.79 5.17 -7.28
C VAL A 81 9.97 3.72 -7.77
N ILE A 82 11.07 3.39 -8.46
CA ILE A 82 11.36 2.03 -8.99
C ILE A 82 12.19 1.17 -8.01
N SER A 83 12.11 1.45 -6.71
CA SER A 83 12.96 0.81 -5.69
C SER A 83 12.68 -0.68 -5.42
N ALA A 84 11.52 -1.19 -5.84
CA ALA A 84 11.03 -2.52 -5.51
C ALA A 84 11.24 -3.54 -6.65
#